data_AF-A0A1F8S7Z2-F1
#
_entry.id   AF-A0A1F8S7Z2-F1
#
_cell.length_a   1.000
_cell.length_b   1.000
_cell.length_c   1.000
_cell.angle_alpha   90.00
_cell.angle_beta   90.00
_cell.angle_gamma   90.00
#
_symmetry.space_group_name_H-M   'P 1'
#
loop_
_entity.id
_entity.type
_entity.pdbx_description
1 polymer ?
#
loop_
_entity_poly.entity_id
_entity_poly.type
_entity_poly.pdbx_seq_one_letter_code
_entity_poly.pdbx_strand_id
1 'polypeptide(L)'
;MAAVLLVAVLGAAVADCGGSSIPVISFDPASACTTDGRMAGAYPDLEAVLPTSYLAEAPDSVDSGRNCTPEALGTLAAAAIDEVRFAGATWDLGGGTALTVAAFEADGLTPALMIEFYETTARANRKTEKLVSSQARVGDRAGRRLDVLQSDGTGQTIVAWPSGVDGRVSVLLAADLGDTRVLAALEAFAAS
;
A
#
# COMPACT_ATOMS: atom_id res chain seq x y z
N MET A 1 7.69 12.67 27.12
CA MET A 1 6.53 11.80 26.80
C MET A 1 6.72 11.34 25.37
N ALA A 2 7.05 10.07 25.17
CA ALA A 2 7.38 9.51 23.86
C ALA A 2 6.10 8.96 23.21
N ALA A 3 5.68 9.58 22.11
CA ALA A 3 4.62 9.05 21.25
C ALA A 3 5.28 8.07 20.27
N VAL A 4 4.87 6.81 20.36
CA VAL A 4 5.26 5.74 19.44
C VAL A 4 4.50 5.99 18.13
N LEU A 5 5.19 6.45 17.09
CA LEU A 5 4.66 6.52 15.73
C LEU A 5 4.46 5.09 15.21
N LEU A 6 3.21 4.67 15.03
CA LEU A 6 2.88 3.47 14.27
C LEU A 6 3.00 3.80 12.78
N VAL A 7 4.15 3.41 12.22
CA VAL A 7 4.40 3.34 10.78
C VAL A 7 3.44 2.29 10.20
N ALA A 8 2.84 2.59 9.05
CA ALA A 8 2.14 1.59 8.24
C ALA A 8 3.14 0.48 7.85
N VAL A 9 3.11 -0.64 8.58
CA VAL A 9 3.95 -1.81 8.31
C VAL A 9 3.15 -2.75 7.40
N LEU A 10 3.58 -2.82 6.14
CA LEU A 10 3.29 -3.95 5.28
C LEU A 10 3.91 -5.21 5.91
N GLY A 11 3.13 -6.28 5.98
CA GLY A 11 3.42 -7.46 6.78
C GLY A 11 4.60 -8.30 6.31
N ALA A 12 5.47 -8.62 7.28
CA ALA A 12 6.20 -9.87 7.54
C ALA A 12 6.99 -9.59 8.85
N ALA A 13 7.12 -10.40 9.89
CA ALA A 13 6.97 -11.84 10.06
C ALA A 13 6.99 -12.19 11.58
N VAL A 14 6.91 -13.51 11.83
CA VAL A 14 7.43 -14.30 12.97
C VAL A 14 6.81 -14.19 14.37
N ALA A 15 6.49 -15.37 14.87
CA ALA A 15 6.08 -15.66 16.23
C ALA A 15 7.06 -15.10 17.27
N ASP A 16 6.59 -14.16 18.08
CA ASP A 16 7.12 -13.93 19.41
C ASP A 16 5.95 -13.80 20.40
N CYS A 17 6.09 -14.48 21.53
CA CYS A 17 5.07 -14.61 22.56
C CYS A 17 4.98 -13.30 23.35
N GLY A 18 4.09 -12.40 22.92
CA GLY A 18 3.83 -11.14 23.61
C GLY A 18 2.77 -10.31 22.88
N GLY A 19 1.64 -10.95 22.56
CA GLY A 19 0.63 -10.42 21.63
C GLY A 19 -0.08 -9.15 22.12
N SER A 20 0.36 -8.01 21.59
CA SER A 20 -0.53 -6.91 21.26
C SER A 20 -0.88 -7.03 19.78
N SER A 21 -1.82 -7.93 19.48
CA SER A 21 -2.53 -7.90 18.20
C SER A 21 -3.18 -6.53 18.05
N ILE A 22 -2.84 -5.77 16.99
CA ILE A 22 -3.63 -4.58 16.64
C ILE A 22 -5.07 -5.09 16.45
N PRO A 23 -6.04 -4.63 17.27
CA PRO A 23 -7.40 -5.12 17.16
C PRO A 23 -7.90 -4.84 15.75
N VAL A 24 -8.33 -5.89 15.06
CA VAL A 24 -9.20 -5.76 13.89
C VAL A 24 -10.46 -5.07 14.42
N ILE A 25 -10.56 -3.75 14.25
CA ILE A 25 -11.79 -3.05 14.57
C ILE A 25 -12.77 -3.48 13.49
N SER A 26 -13.65 -4.42 13.84
CA SER A 26 -14.81 -4.75 13.04
C SER A 26 -15.59 -3.46 12.86
N PHE A 27 -15.70 -3.00 11.62
CA PHE A 27 -16.48 -1.84 11.24
C PHE A 27 -17.59 -2.29 10.28
N ASP A 28 -18.65 -1.50 10.16
CA ASP A 28 -19.64 -1.69 9.11
C ASP A 28 -19.18 -0.93 7.85
N PRO A 29 -18.83 -1.61 6.74
CA PRO A 29 -18.38 -0.93 5.52
C PRO A 29 -19.44 -0.02 4.89
N ALA A 30 -20.72 -0.25 5.21
CA ALA A 30 -21.82 0.59 4.76
C ALA A 30 -22.06 1.81 5.66
N SER A 31 -21.42 1.89 6.83
CA SER A 31 -21.51 3.05 7.72
C SER A 31 -20.72 4.25 7.17
N ALA A 32 -21.04 5.43 7.68
CA ALA A 32 -20.20 6.61 7.46
C ALA A 32 -18.75 6.37 7.89
N CYS A 33 -17.82 7.02 7.19
CA CYS A 33 -16.38 6.93 7.47
C CYS A 33 -16.02 7.77 8.70
N THR A 34 -16.03 7.16 9.87
CA THR A 34 -15.64 7.83 11.14
C THR A 34 -14.50 7.12 11.85
N THR A 35 -14.13 5.93 11.38
CA THR A 35 -13.15 5.07 12.03
C THR A 35 -12.44 4.26 10.96
N ASP A 36 -11.11 4.26 11.05
CA ASP A 36 -10.26 3.44 10.21
C ASP A 36 -10.49 1.96 10.52
N GLY A 37 -10.37 1.12 9.52
CA GLY A 37 -10.59 -0.31 9.72
C GLY A 37 -10.14 -1.13 8.52
N ARG A 38 -9.88 -2.41 8.78
CA ARG A 38 -9.44 -3.38 7.78
C ARG A 38 -9.94 -4.76 8.17
N MET A 39 -10.55 -5.47 7.24
CA MET A 39 -10.94 -6.87 7.39
C MET A 39 -11.15 -7.51 6.01
N ALA A 40 -10.97 -8.83 5.93
CA ALA A 40 -11.28 -9.55 4.70
C ALA A 40 -12.75 -9.38 4.32
N GLY A 41 -13.02 -9.08 3.05
CA GLY A 41 -14.35 -8.90 2.49
C GLY A 41 -15.05 -7.60 2.86
N ALA A 42 -14.35 -6.60 3.42
CA ALA A 42 -14.97 -5.30 3.71
C ALA A 42 -15.46 -4.57 2.44
N TYR A 43 -14.67 -4.62 1.37
CA TYR A 43 -14.95 -4.07 0.05
C TYR A 43 -14.68 -5.14 -1.03
N PRO A 44 -15.61 -6.08 -1.26
CA PRO A 44 -15.42 -7.20 -2.18
C PRO A 44 -15.18 -6.77 -3.64
N ASP A 45 -15.72 -5.63 -4.04
CA ASP A 45 -15.53 -5.04 -5.36
C ASP A 45 -14.11 -4.52 -5.58
N LEU A 46 -13.45 -4.00 -4.54
CA LEU A 46 -12.04 -3.64 -4.57
C LEU A 46 -11.13 -4.88 -4.48
N GLU A 47 -11.51 -5.89 -3.69
CA GLU A 47 -10.75 -7.15 -3.63
C GLU A 47 -10.78 -7.89 -4.99
N ALA A 48 -11.90 -7.82 -5.71
CA ALA A 48 -12.07 -8.47 -7.00
C ALA A 48 -11.16 -7.93 -8.12
N VAL A 49 -10.60 -6.72 -7.98
CA VAL A 49 -9.66 -6.15 -8.97
C VAL A 49 -8.20 -6.41 -8.64
N LEU A 50 -7.91 -7.10 -7.53
CA LEU A 50 -6.54 -7.43 -7.16
C LEU A 50 -6.02 -8.60 -8.00
N PRO A 51 -4.70 -8.64 -8.28
CA PRO A 51 -4.10 -9.81 -8.89
C PRO A 51 -4.30 -11.05 -8.01
N THR A 52 -4.75 -12.14 -8.62
CA THR A 52 -5.02 -13.40 -7.91
C THR A 52 -3.80 -14.31 -7.84
N SER A 53 -2.70 -13.96 -8.50
CA SER A 53 -1.46 -14.74 -8.47
C SER A 53 -0.22 -13.91 -8.77
N TYR A 54 0.90 -14.28 -8.16
CA TYR A 54 2.25 -13.85 -8.51
C TYR A 54 3.16 -15.08 -8.52
N LEU A 55 3.94 -15.27 -9.59
CA LEU A 55 4.76 -16.48 -9.78
C LEU A 55 3.95 -17.79 -9.66
N ALA A 56 2.72 -17.78 -10.17
CA ALA A 56 1.75 -18.88 -10.09
C ALA A 56 1.26 -19.25 -8.67
N GLU A 57 1.60 -18.44 -7.66
CA GLU A 57 1.14 -18.62 -6.28
C GLU A 57 0.05 -17.59 -5.92
N ALA A 58 -0.95 -18.03 -5.16
CA ALA A 58 -1.97 -17.16 -4.61
C ALA A 58 -1.39 -16.23 -3.53
N PRO A 59 -2.01 -15.06 -3.25
CA PRO A 59 -1.61 -14.22 -2.13
C PRO A 59 -1.77 -14.97 -0.80
N ASP A 60 -0.85 -14.74 0.14
CA ASP A 60 -0.96 -15.22 1.53
C ASP A 60 -2.10 -14.54 2.29
N SER A 61 -2.42 -13.30 1.91
CA SER A 61 -3.55 -12.56 2.46
C SER A 61 -4.20 -11.65 1.43
N VAL A 62 -5.52 -11.55 1.52
CA VAL A 62 -6.36 -10.58 0.82
C VAL A 62 -7.30 -9.97 1.84
N ASP A 63 -7.32 -8.65 1.91
CA ASP A 63 -8.26 -7.91 2.73
C ASP A 63 -8.50 -6.50 2.19
N SER A 64 -9.46 -5.82 2.82
CA SER A 64 -9.87 -4.48 2.41
C SER A 64 -10.26 -3.63 3.61
N GLY A 65 -10.30 -2.33 3.41
CA GLY A 65 -10.43 -1.38 4.51
C GLY A 65 -10.70 0.04 4.07
N ARG A 66 -10.77 0.93 5.05
CA ARG A 66 -10.93 2.36 4.85
C ARG A 66 -10.05 3.16 5.81
N ASN A 67 -9.59 4.30 5.33
CA ASN A 67 -8.99 5.36 6.13
C ASN A 67 -9.96 6.55 6.15
N CYS A 68 -10.35 6.97 7.34
CA CYS A 68 -11.27 8.06 7.63
C CYS A 68 -10.61 9.17 8.46
N THR A 69 -9.62 8.83 9.27
CA THR A 69 -9.04 9.80 10.21
C THR A 69 -7.98 10.67 9.52
N PRO A 70 -7.83 11.95 9.93
CA PRO A 70 -6.76 12.80 9.41
C PRO A 70 -5.36 12.20 9.60
N GLU A 71 -5.18 11.41 10.68
CA GLU A 71 -3.91 10.74 10.97
C GLU A 71 -3.63 9.62 9.96
N ALA A 72 -4.62 8.81 9.62
CA ALA A 72 -4.49 7.77 8.59
C ALA A 72 -4.39 8.34 7.16
N LEU A 73 -5.07 9.45 6.89
CA LEU A 73 -5.11 10.10 5.57
C LEU A 73 -3.85 10.94 5.29
N GLY A 74 -3.21 11.51 6.32
CA GLY A 74 -1.99 12.28 6.17
C GLY A 74 -2.10 13.41 5.14
N THR A 75 -1.22 13.42 4.14
CA THR A 75 -1.25 14.43 3.07
C THR A 75 -2.49 14.34 2.17
N LEU A 76 -3.19 13.21 2.14
CA LEU A 76 -4.43 13.06 1.38
C LEU A 76 -5.54 13.96 1.97
N ALA A 77 -5.60 14.10 3.29
CA ALA A 77 -6.54 15.04 3.93
C ALA A 77 -6.24 16.50 3.52
N ALA A 78 -4.97 16.87 3.37
CA ALA A 78 -4.59 18.19 2.87
C ALA A 78 -4.98 18.41 1.39
N ALA A 79 -5.19 17.33 0.64
CA ALA A 79 -5.74 17.34 -0.71
C ALA A 79 -7.28 17.26 -0.75
N ALA A 80 -7.95 17.48 0.39
CA ALA A 80 -9.40 17.39 0.54
C ALA A 80 -9.98 15.99 0.25
N ILE A 81 -9.20 14.94 0.48
CA ILE A 81 -9.69 13.56 0.51
C ILE A 81 -10.07 13.22 1.95
N ASP A 82 -11.37 12.96 2.17
CA ASP A 82 -11.93 12.69 3.50
C ASP A 82 -12.09 11.20 3.82
N GLU A 83 -12.06 10.35 2.80
CA GLU A 83 -12.12 8.88 2.92
C GLU A 83 -11.26 8.27 1.81
N VAL A 84 -10.53 7.21 2.15
CA VAL A 84 -9.90 6.32 1.17
C VAL A 84 -10.32 4.90 1.46
N ARG A 85 -10.96 4.25 0.50
CA ARG A 85 -11.19 2.80 0.53
C ARG A 85 -10.04 2.09 -0.14
N PHE A 86 -9.70 0.91 0.34
CA PHE A 86 -8.62 0.14 -0.24
C PHE A 86 -8.85 -1.36 -0.14
N ALA A 87 -8.17 -2.11 -1.01
CA ALA A 87 -7.97 -3.54 -0.90
C ALA A 87 -6.51 -3.87 -1.20
N GLY A 88 -5.98 -4.93 -0.60
CA GLY A 88 -4.59 -5.36 -0.80
C GLY A 88 -4.45 -6.88 -0.86
N ALA A 89 -3.63 -7.35 -1.80
CA ALA A 89 -3.17 -8.73 -1.90
C ALA A 89 -1.67 -8.76 -1.57
N THR A 90 -1.26 -9.60 -0.63
CA THR A 90 0.14 -9.67 -0.16
C THR A 90 0.71 -11.07 -0.33
N TRP A 91 1.96 -11.14 -0.81
CA TRP A 91 2.80 -12.32 -0.92
C TRP A 91 4.05 -12.13 -0.04
N ASP A 92 4.24 -12.99 0.96
CA ASP A 92 5.49 -13.15 1.69
C ASP A 92 6.42 -14.04 0.86
N LEU A 93 7.53 -13.46 0.39
CA LEU A 93 8.48 -14.14 -0.47
C LEU A 93 9.67 -14.71 0.33
N GLY A 94 9.60 -14.63 1.66
CA GLY A 94 10.62 -15.08 2.59
C GLY A 94 11.79 -14.12 2.72
N GLY A 95 12.54 -14.26 3.83
CA GLY A 95 13.81 -13.54 4.03
C GLY A 95 13.67 -12.02 4.19
N GLY A 96 12.50 -11.53 4.59
CA GLY A 96 12.20 -10.09 4.68
C GLY A 96 11.71 -9.47 3.37
N THR A 97 11.65 -10.26 2.29
CA THR A 97 11.09 -9.82 1.01
C THR A 97 9.58 -10.03 0.99
N ALA A 98 8.83 -9.00 0.60
CA ALA A 98 7.39 -9.08 0.43
C ALA A 98 6.95 -8.25 -0.78
N LEU A 99 5.83 -8.65 -1.37
CA LEU A 99 5.15 -7.93 -2.44
C LEU A 99 3.69 -7.72 -2.04
N THR A 100 3.20 -6.50 -2.14
CA THR A 100 1.78 -6.17 -2.02
C THR A 100 1.34 -5.43 -3.26
N VAL A 101 0.18 -5.82 -3.79
CA VAL A 101 -0.55 -5.01 -4.76
C VAL A 101 -1.84 -4.56 -4.10
N ALA A 102 -2.12 -3.26 -4.18
CA ALA A 102 -3.28 -2.66 -3.59
C ALA A 102 -4.05 -1.81 -4.61
N ALA A 103 -5.36 -1.75 -4.44
CA ALA A 103 -6.24 -0.80 -5.10
C ALA A 103 -6.73 0.18 -4.05
N PHE A 104 -6.57 1.48 -4.32
CA PHE A 104 -7.09 2.57 -3.50
C PHE A 104 -8.15 3.33 -4.28
N GLU A 105 -9.20 3.76 -3.61
CA GLU A 105 -10.30 4.50 -4.21
C GLU A 105 -10.72 5.68 -3.33
N ALA A 106 -10.73 6.86 -3.93
CA ALA A 106 -11.36 8.07 -3.40
C ALA A 106 -11.59 9.10 -4.51
N ASP A 107 -12.58 9.96 -4.33
CA ASP A 107 -12.80 11.08 -5.25
C ASP A 107 -11.57 11.98 -5.33
N GLY A 108 -11.11 12.28 -6.54
CA GLY A 108 -9.92 13.11 -6.77
C GLY A 108 -8.58 12.41 -6.49
N LEU A 109 -8.57 11.13 -6.11
CA LEU A 109 -7.34 10.40 -5.87
C LEU A 109 -6.54 10.21 -7.16
N THR A 110 -5.22 10.44 -7.08
CA THR A 110 -4.31 10.28 -8.21
C THR A 110 -3.05 9.52 -7.80
N PRO A 111 -2.32 8.91 -8.75
CA PRO A 111 -1.03 8.29 -8.46
C PRO A 111 0.00 9.25 -7.85
N ALA A 112 -0.07 10.53 -8.21
CA ALA A 112 0.82 11.55 -7.66
C ALA A 112 0.54 11.79 -6.16
N LEU A 113 -0.73 11.92 -5.78
CA LEU A 113 -1.14 12.06 -4.38
C LEU A 113 -0.77 10.83 -3.55
N MET A 114 -0.96 9.63 -4.10
CA MET A 114 -0.54 8.39 -3.43
C MET A 114 0.98 8.35 -3.18
N ILE A 115 1.79 8.68 -4.19
CA ILE A 115 3.26 8.71 -3.99
C ILE A 115 3.67 9.79 -3.00
N GLU A 116 3.05 10.97 -3.03
CA GLU A 116 3.32 12.03 -2.05
C GLU A 116 3.01 11.61 -0.61
N PHE A 117 1.89 10.88 -0.41
CA PHE A 117 1.54 10.29 0.87
C PHE A 117 2.63 9.34 1.39
N TYR A 118 3.10 8.40 0.55
CA TYR A 118 4.18 7.48 0.95
C TYR A 118 5.50 8.21 1.16
N GLU A 119 5.84 9.15 0.30
CA GLU A 119 7.08 9.93 0.38
C GLU A 119 7.15 10.75 1.67
N THR A 120 6.04 11.39 2.06
CA THR A 120 5.93 12.17 3.31
C THR A 120 6.12 11.27 4.53
N THR A 121 5.46 10.11 4.54
CA THR A 121 5.62 9.11 5.61
C THR A 121 7.06 8.60 5.69
N ALA A 122 7.68 8.32 4.55
CA ALA A 122 9.07 7.88 4.49
C ALA A 122 10.04 8.98 4.96
N ARG A 123 9.82 10.25 4.60
CA ARG A 123 10.62 11.40 5.08
C ARG A 123 10.57 11.56 6.60
N ALA A 124 9.42 11.26 7.23
CA ALA A 124 9.26 11.35 8.68
C ALA A 124 9.94 10.19 9.43
N ASN A 125 10.26 9.08 8.76
CA ASN A 125 10.89 7.92 9.37
C ASN A 125 12.40 8.14 9.56
N ARG A 126 12.87 8.02 10.81
CA ARG A 126 14.27 8.20 11.19
C ARG A 126 15.25 7.19 10.58
N LYS A 127 14.76 6.06 10.08
CA LYS A 127 15.57 5.04 9.40
C LYS A 127 15.78 5.33 7.92
N THR A 128 15.04 6.27 7.33
CA THR A 128 15.16 6.60 5.92
C THR A 128 16.48 7.31 5.67
N GLU A 129 17.32 6.71 4.83
CA GLU A 129 18.60 7.26 4.41
C GLU A 129 18.48 8.01 3.08
N LYS A 130 17.71 7.45 2.13
CA LYS A 130 17.56 8.03 0.79
C LYS A 130 16.15 7.82 0.25
N LEU A 131 15.69 8.81 -0.51
CA LEU A 131 14.44 8.77 -1.27
C LEU A 131 14.71 9.15 -2.72
N VAL A 132 14.12 8.42 -3.65
CA VAL A 132 14.17 8.72 -5.09
C VAL A 132 12.76 8.65 -5.65
N SER A 133 12.21 9.79 -6.05
CA SER A 133 10.92 9.87 -6.75
C SER A 133 11.17 9.98 -8.25
N SER A 134 10.45 9.20 -9.05
CA SER A 134 10.62 9.16 -10.50
C SER A 134 9.29 8.89 -11.23
N GLN A 135 9.31 9.00 -12.56
CA GLN A 135 8.21 8.55 -13.40
C GLN A 135 8.30 7.02 -13.58
N ALA A 136 7.14 6.37 -13.71
CA ALA A 136 7.05 4.96 -14.04
C ALA A 136 6.06 4.74 -15.20
N ARG A 137 6.13 3.57 -15.83
CA ARG A 137 5.10 3.09 -16.75
C ARG A 137 4.67 1.69 -16.35
N VAL A 138 3.37 1.43 -16.42
CA VAL A 138 2.77 0.12 -16.18
C VAL A 138 1.88 -0.20 -17.37
N GLY A 139 2.42 -0.95 -18.33
CA GLY A 139 1.86 -1.01 -19.68
C GLY A 139 1.90 0.36 -20.36
N ASP A 140 0.78 0.81 -20.90
CA ASP A 140 0.62 2.13 -21.52
C ASP A 140 0.37 3.27 -20.50
N ARG A 141 0.01 2.91 -19.26
CA ARG A 141 -0.38 3.83 -18.19
C ARG A 141 0.83 4.53 -17.58
N ALA A 142 0.73 5.86 -17.45
CA ALA A 142 1.74 6.69 -16.79
C ALA A 142 1.57 6.62 -15.26
N GLY A 143 2.63 6.25 -14.56
CA GLY A 143 2.65 6.11 -13.11
C GLY A 143 3.75 6.93 -12.46
N ARG A 144 3.86 6.79 -11.14
CA ARG A 144 4.87 7.41 -10.29
C ARG A 144 5.53 6.34 -9.44
N ARG A 145 6.83 6.47 -9.24
CA ARG A 145 7.62 5.55 -8.43
C ARG A 145 8.34 6.29 -7.32
N LEU A 146 8.43 5.64 -6.18
CA LEU A 146 9.24 6.03 -5.05
C LEU A 146 10.11 4.85 -4.63
N ASP A 147 11.42 5.06 -4.57
CA ASP A 147 12.35 4.14 -3.93
C ASP A 147 12.82 4.74 -2.60
N VAL A 148 12.76 3.92 -1.56
CA VAL A 148 13.16 4.24 -0.19
C VAL A 148 14.32 3.32 0.17
N LEU A 149 15.45 3.89 0.57
CA LEU A 149 16.56 3.15 1.16
C LEU A 149 16.61 3.43 2.66
N GLN A 150 16.68 2.38 3.47
CA GLN A 150 16.83 2.45 4.91
C GLN A 150 18.31 2.31 5.32
N SER A 151 18.61 2.81 6.52
CA SER A 151 19.97 2.83 7.09
C SER A 151 20.59 1.45 7.34
N ASP A 152 19.80 0.38 7.36
CA ASP A 152 20.26 -1.00 7.50
C ASP A 152 20.54 -1.67 6.13
N GLY A 153 20.41 -0.92 5.04
CA GLY A 153 20.63 -1.39 3.68
C GLY A 153 19.39 -2.04 3.04
N THR A 154 18.29 -2.19 3.78
CA THR A 154 17.00 -2.62 3.22
C THR A 154 16.34 -1.50 2.44
N GLY A 155 15.45 -1.84 1.51
CA GLY A 155 14.76 -0.88 0.66
C GLY A 155 13.32 -1.26 0.37
N GLN A 156 12.54 -0.25 0.02
CA GLN A 156 11.18 -0.38 -0.43
C GLN A 156 11.00 0.34 -1.75
N THR A 157 10.34 -0.31 -2.71
CA THR A 157 9.90 0.32 -3.95
C THR A 157 8.38 0.40 -3.94
N ILE A 158 7.84 1.59 -4.17
CA ILE A 158 6.42 1.85 -4.31
C ILE A 158 6.17 2.40 -5.70
N VAL A 159 5.21 1.83 -6.43
CA VAL A 159 4.80 2.32 -7.74
C VAL A 159 3.29 2.49 -7.74
N ALA A 160 2.81 3.69 -8.06
CA ALA A 160 1.38 3.99 -8.20
C ALA A 160 1.04 4.31 -9.66
N TRP A 161 -0.08 3.81 -10.16
CA TRP A 161 -0.56 4.04 -11.52
C TRP A 161 -2.09 4.04 -11.57
N PRO A 162 -2.72 4.65 -12.59
CA PRO A 162 -4.18 4.66 -12.69
C PRO A 162 -4.71 3.26 -12.97
N SER A 163 -5.83 2.88 -12.35
CA SER A 163 -6.49 1.60 -12.63
C SER A 163 -7.26 1.59 -13.95
N GLY A 164 -7.57 2.77 -14.50
CA GLY A 164 -8.50 2.96 -15.63
C GLY A 164 -9.89 3.42 -15.20
N VAL A 165 -10.16 3.41 -13.90
CA VAL A 165 -11.34 4.03 -13.27
C VAL A 165 -10.90 5.33 -12.57
N ASP A 166 -11.64 6.41 -12.80
CA ASP A 166 -11.37 7.70 -12.17
C ASP A 166 -11.45 7.57 -10.63
N GLY A 167 -10.51 8.20 -9.92
CA GLY A 167 -10.42 8.10 -8.47
C GLY A 167 -9.88 6.77 -7.94
N ARG A 168 -9.58 5.79 -8.81
CA ARG A 168 -9.00 4.50 -8.40
C ARG A 168 -7.55 4.34 -8.87
N VAL A 169 -6.66 4.16 -7.91
CA VAL A 169 -5.21 4.03 -8.08
C VAL A 169 -4.76 2.64 -7.67
N SER A 170 -4.01 1.99 -8.55
CA SER A 170 -3.29 0.76 -8.23
C SER A 170 -1.91 1.09 -7.69
N VAL A 171 -1.47 0.39 -6.66
CA VAL A 171 -0.16 0.56 -6.04
C VAL A 171 0.51 -0.80 -5.86
N LEU A 172 1.75 -0.92 -6.32
CA LEU A 172 2.65 -2.01 -5.99
C LEU A 172 3.60 -1.52 -4.90
N LEU A 173 3.76 -2.31 -3.85
CA LEU A 173 4.72 -2.09 -2.79
C LEU A 173 5.60 -3.34 -2.67
N ALA A 174 6.90 -3.16 -2.81
CA ALA A 174 7.87 -4.24 -2.77
C ALA A 174 8.92 -3.94 -1.71
N ALA A 175 9.07 -4.81 -0.72
CA ALA A 175 10.14 -4.78 0.26
C ALA A 175 11.27 -5.69 -0.22
N ASP A 176 12.48 -5.14 -0.36
CA ASP A 176 13.72 -5.86 -0.71
C ASP A 176 13.63 -6.81 -1.92
N LEU A 177 12.75 -6.52 -2.87
CA LEU A 177 12.48 -7.40 -4.02
C LEU A 177 13.54 -7.27 -5.13
N GLY A 178 14.17 -6.10 -5.22
CA GLY A 178 15.11 -5.74 -6.28
C GLY A 178 14.42 -5.28 -7.57
N ASP A 179 15.05 -4.36 -8.29
CA ASP A 179 14.45 -3.63 -9.40
C ASP A 179 13.96 -4.53 -10.55
N THR A 180 14.76 -5.53 -10.94
CA THR A 180 14.39 -6.48 -12.00
C THR A 180 13.09 -7.21 -11.70
N ARG A 181 12.88 -7.64 -10.45
CA ARG A 181 11.67 -8.36 -10.05
C ARG A 181 10.48 -7.42 -9.87
N VAL A 182 10.70 -6.17 -9.47
CA VAL A 182 9.66 -5.12 -9.47
C VAL A 182 9.16 -4.88 -10.89
N LEU A 183 10.06 -4.68 -11.86
CA LEU A 183 9.68 -4.46 -13.26
C LEU A 183 8.90 -5.65 -13.83
N ALA A 184 9.37 -6.88 -13.58
CA ALA A 184 8.66 -8.09 -14.00
C ALA A 184 7.26 -8.21 -13.36
N ALA A 185 7.11 -7.81 -12.08
CA ALA A 185 5.80 -7.79 -11.42
C ALA A 185 4.87 -6.74 -12.05
N LEU A 186 5.36 -5.54 -12.34
CA LEU A 186 4.58 -4.50 -13.01
C LEU A 186 4.14 -4.93 -14.41
N GLU A 187 4.98 -5.62 -15.17
CA GLU A 187 4.61 -6.20 -16.46
C GLU A 187 3.51 -7.25 -16.32
N ALA A 188 3.60 -8.13 -15.33
CA ALA A 188 2.58 -9.14 -15.07
C ALA A 188 1.22 -8.52 -14.69
N PHE A 189 1.21 -7.48 -13.85
CA PHE A 189 -0.02 -6.81 -13.41
C PHE A 189 -0.51 -5.73 -14.38
N ALA A 190 0.26 -5.38 -15.41
CA ALA A 190 -0.21 -4.48 -16.45
C ALA A 190 -1.33 -5.10 -17.31
N ALA A 191 -1.38 -6.43 -17.37
CA ALA A 191 -2.31 -7.22 -18.18
C ALA A 191 -3.62 -7.59 -17.47
N SER A 192 -3.71 -7.35 -16.16
CA SER A 192 -4.91 -7.48 -15.32
C SER A 192 -5.65 -6.15 -15.21
#